data_AF-A0A9Q9B1I8-F1
#
_entry.id   AF-A0A9Q9B1I8-F1
#
_cell.length_a   1.000
_cell.length_b   1.000
_cell.length_c   1.000
_cell.angle_alpha   90.00
_cell.angle_beta   90.00
_cell.angle_gamma   90.00
#
_symmetry.space_group_name_H-M   'P 1'
#
loop_
_entity.id
_entity.type
_entity.pdbx_description
1 polymer ?
#
loop_
_entity_poly.entity_id
_entity_poly.type
_entity_poly.pdbx_seq_one_letter_code
_entity_poly.pdbx_strand_id
1 'polypeptide(L)'
;MLRFLTLPASLCAFILATTAASRSIIPPPQRESIPEKNHLYESLLDNNQQLLSAPHDADFGLPTHRTSMPPPRHVNTMEHFDARENSVGVLFIRPADEETEVLHLWLPLGKRVYTRDSPVLPLHPETARLTTLITTTPSLASPEQLDRIECDVWLSTSNETPVQRKVSFSRRDELVRFAQDQDDKFWLGGGEVESYECHS
;
A
#
# COMPACT_ATOMS: atom_id res chain seq x y z
N MET A 1 -67.86 -47.50 -4.61
CA MET A 1 -66.64 -46.87 -4.05
C MET A 1 -67.06 -45.54 -3.45
N LEU A 2 -67.35 -45.49 -2.16
CA LEU A 2 -66.45 -45.16 -1.04
C LEU A 2 -66.05 -43.67 -0.94
N ARG A 3 -66.59 -43.05 0.13
CA ARG A 3 -66.07 -41.96 0.99
C ARG A 3 -66.17 -40.52 0.49
N PHE A 4 -66.91 -39.61 1.16
CA PHE A 4 -66.88 -39.08 2.55
C PHE A 4 -65.86 -37.94 2.81
N LEU A 5 -66.37 -36.90 3.49
CA LEU A 5 -65.72 -36.04 4.50
C LEU A 5 -64.89 -34.83 4.00
N THR A 6 -65.40 -33.59 4.08
CA THR A 6 -65.51 -32.64 5.22
C THR A 6 -64.28 -31.75 5.45
N LEU A 7 -64.56 -30.45 5.57
CA LEU A 7 -63.71 -29.32 6.02
C LEU A 7 -63.08 -29.58 7.43
N PRO A 8 -62.04 -28.83 7.85
CA PRO A 8 -62.24 -27.58 8.63
C PRO A 8 -61.19 -26.47 8.32
N ALA A 9 -61.52 -25.18 8.34
CA ALA A 9 -61.63 -24.27 9.49
C ALA A 9 -60.36 -24.19 10.37
N SER A 10 -59.71 -23.02 10.41
CA SER A 10 -59.04 -22.53 11.62
C SER A 10 -58.89 -21.01 11.61
N LEU A 11 -59.73 -20.37 12.43
CA LEU A 11 -59.59 -19.02 12.98
C LEU A 11 -58.78 -19.13 14.27
N CYS A 12 -57.81 -18.24 14.48
CA CYS A 12 -57.26 -17.82 15.78
C CYS A 12 -56.18 -16.76 15.48
N ALA A 13 -55.96 -15.67 16.19
CA ALA A 13 -56.63 -14.90 17.23
C ALA A 13 -55.73 -13.66 17.42
N PHE A 14 -56.31 -12.53 17.82
CA PHE A 14 -55.60 -11.30 18.16
C PHE A 14 -54.65 -11.48 19.35
N ILE A 15 -53.47 -10.86 19.30
CA ILE A 15 -52.80 -10.33 20.50
C ILE A 15 -52.22 -8.94 20.17
N LEU A 16 -52.79 -7.90 20.79
CA LEU A 16 -52.14 -6.61 21.00
C LEU A 16 -51.02 -6.79 22.03
N ALA A 17 -49.83 -6.25 21.75
CA ALA A 17 -48.84 -5.97 22.77
C ALA A 17 -48.32 -4.53 22.59
N THR A 18 -48.75 -3.68 23.50
CA THR A 18 -48.18 -2.37 23.81
C THR A 18 -46.82 -2.55 24.49
N THR A 19 -45.74 -1.95 23.98
CA THR A 19 -44.54 -1.73 24.78
C THR A 19 -44.07 -0.29 24.71
N ALA A 20 -43.81 0.21 25.91
CA ALA A 20 -43.54 1.58 26.28
C ALA A 20 -42.20 2.09 25.77
N ALA A 21 -42.15 3.42 25.59
CA ALA A 21 -40.93 4.18 25.44
C ALA A 21 -39.96 3.92 26.61
N SER A 22 -38.77 3.39 26.29
CA SER A 22 -37.60 3.52 27.15
C SER A 22 -36.62 4.48 26.49
N ARG A 23 -36.69 5.75 26.90
CA ARG A 23 -35.61 6.71 26.66
C ARG A 23 -34.45 6.32 27.57
N SER A 24 -33.46 5.65 27.02
CA SER A 24 -32.16 5.50 27.68
C SER A 24 -31.48 6.87 27.67
N ILE A 25 -31.43 7.51 28.84
CA ILE A 25 -30.60 8.68 29.09
C ILE A 25 -29.18 8.14 29.20
N ILE A 26 -28.45 8.15 28.09
CA ILE A 26 -27.00 7.93 28.09
C ILE A 26 -26.39 9.21 28.65
N PRO A 27 -25.70 9.19 29.82
CA PRO A 27 -24.89 10.32 30.23
C PRO A 27 -23.77 10.53 29.19
N PRO A 28 -23.46 11.77 28.79
CA PRO A 28 -22.34 12.02 27.90
C PRO A 28 -21.06 11.47 28.54
N PRO A 29 -20.16 10.83 27.77
CA PRO A 29 -18.92 10.32 28.31
C PRO A 29 -18.14 11.49 28.94
N GLN A 30 -17.77 11.33 30.21
CA GLN A 30 -16.84 12.25 30.84
C GLN A 30 -15.52 12.19 30.08
N ARG A 31 -15.06 13.37 29.66
CA ARG A 31 -13.77 13.58 29.01
C ARG A 31 -12.69 13.39 30.07
N GLU A 32 -12.29 12.15 30.32
CA GLU A 32 -11.07 11.86 31.04
C GLU A 32 -9.90 12.39 30.20
N SER A 33 -9.21 13.40 30.75
CA SER A 33 -7.98 13.93 30.22
C SER A 33 -6.91 12.84 30.27
N ILE A 34 -6.65 12.22 29.13
CA ILE A 34 -5.50 11.32 28.94
C ILE A 34 -4.24 12.17 29.16
N PRO A 35 -3.35 11.81 30.10
CA PRO A 35 -2.05 12.44 30.20
C PRO A 35 -1.22 12.06 28.97
N GLU A 36 -0.76 13.10 28.30
CA GLU A 36 0.15 13.15 27.18
C GLU A 36 1.33 12.16 27.32
N LYS A 37 1.22 10.98 26.68
CA LYS A 37 2.34 10.04 26.48
C LYS A 37 3.10 10.39 25.21
N ASN A 38 3.67 11.60 25.16
CA ASN A 38 4.58 12.02 24.08
C ASN A 38 6.05 11.58 24.33
N HIS A 39 6.38 10.99 25.48
CA HIS A 39 7.77 10.70 25.83
C HIS A 39 8.31 9.32 25.41
N LEU A 40 7.50 8.42 24.85
CA LEU A 40 7.94 7.06 24.54
C LEU A 40 8.43 6.85 23.10
N TYR A 41 8.14 7.79 22.19
CA TYR A 41 8.64 7.73 20.81
C TYR A 41 10.03 8.35 20.63
N GLU A 42 10.42 9.34 21.44
CA GLU A 42 11.77 9.93 21.36
C GLU A 42 12.87 9.01 21.92
N SER A 43 12.57 8.17 22.92
CA SER A 43 13.56 7.25 23.50
C SER A 43 13.99 6.09 22.58
N LEU A 44 13.23 5.79 21.52
CA LEU A 44 13.57 4.71 20.57
C LEU A 44 14.48 5.19 19.43
N LEU A 45 14.59 6.50 19.19
CA LEU A 45 15.57 7.05 18.24
C LEU A 45 16.97 7.17 18.83
N ASP A 46 17.10 7.53 20.12
CA ASP A 46 18.41 7.74 20.74
C ASP A 46 19.18 6.44 21.01
N ASN A 47 18.49 5.32 21.25
CA ASN A 47 19.14 4.06 21.61
C ASN A 47 19.85 3.35 20.43
N ASN A 48 19.56 3.74 19.19
CA ASN A 48 20.24 3.19 18.01
C ASN A 48 21.50 3.97 17.59
N GLN A 49 21.76 5.15 18.16
CA GLN A 49 22.97 5.93 17.85
C GLN A 49 24.21 5.52 18.68
N GLN A 50 24.03 4.83 19.81
CA GLN A 50 25.17 4.49 20.69
C GLN A 50 25.87 3.16 20.40
N LEU A 51 25.41 2.36 19.42
CA LEU A 51 25.99 1.04 19.11
C LEU A 51 27.08 1.04 18.02
N LEU A 52 27.53 2.20 17.54
CA LEU A 52 28.51 2.33 16.45
C LEU A 52 29.85 2.96 16.88
N SER A 53 30.32 2.66 18.09
CA SER A 53 31.67 3.04 18.54
C SER A 53 32.53 1.79 18.79
N ALA A 54 33.02 1.16 17.72
CA ALA A 54 34.13 0.22 17.80
C ALA A 54 35.36 0.83 17.07
N PRO A 55 36.56 0.81 17.67
CA PRO A 55 37.74 1.42 17.09
C PRO A 55 38.44 0.41 16.18
N HIS A 56 38.63 0.72 14.90
CA HIS A 56 39.51 -0.04 14.02
C HIS A 56 40.44 0.89 13.24
N ASP A 57 41.66 1.01 13.76
CA ASP A 57 42.86 1.10 12.93
C ASP A 57 42.93 -0.16 12.06
N ALA A 58 42.77 -0.01 10.76
CA ALA A 58 43.43 -0.82 9.73
C ALA A 58 43.07 -0.27 8.34
N ASP A 59 44.03 0.44 7.79
CA ASP A 59 44.34 0.59 6.38
C ASP A 59 43.92 -0.62 5.53
N PHE A 60 43.08 -0.41 4.51
CA PHE A 60 43.10 -1.06 3.18
C PHE A 60 41.95 -0.48 2.32
N GLY A 61 42.30 0.09 1.17
CA GLY A 61 41.42 0.90 0.33
C GLY A 61 40.26 0.18 -0.35
N LEU A 62 39.14 0.90 -0.49
CA LEU A 62 38.12 0.83 -1.55
C LEU A 62 37.18 2.05 -1.38
N PRO A 63 36.85 2.82 -2.44
CA PRO A 63 35.90 3.91 -2.33
C PRO A 63 34.49 3.32 -2.21
N THR A 64 34.05 3.07 -0.98
CA THR A 64 32.64 2.79 -0.67
C THR A 64 31.87 4.11 -0.70
N HIS A 65 31.56 4.60 -1.89
CA HIS A 65 30.52 5.60 -2.06
C HIS A 65 29.18 4.93 -1.71
N ARG A 66 28.89 4.82 -0.40
CA ARG A 66 27.53 4.57 0.07
C ARG A 66 26.72 5.78 -0.36
N THR A 67 26.12 5.68 -1.53
CA THR A 67 25.11 6.62 -2.01
C THR A 67 23.95 6.52 -1.02
N SER A 68 23.99 7.35 0.01
CA SER A 68 22.89 7.49 0.97
C SER A 68 21.68 7.91 0.16
N MET A 69 20.70 7.01 0.00
CA MET A 69 19.44 7.37 -0.63
C MET A 69 18.87 8.58 0.13
N PRO A 70 18.48 9.66 -0.56
CA PRO A 70 17.86 10.79 0.10
C PRO A 70 16.57 10.30 0.79
N PRO A 71 16.22 10.88 1.95
CA PRO A 71 15.00 10.51 2.64
C PRO A 71 13.80 10.72 1.70
N PRO A 72 12.88 9.73 1.59
CA PRO A 72 11.72 9.85 0.72
C PRO A 72 10.89 11.06 1.14
N ARG A 73 10.56 11.94 0.18
CA ARG A 73 9.67 13.07 0.44
C ARG A 73 8.24 12.52 0.45
N HIS A 74 7.57 12.61 1.58
CA HIS A 74 6.13 12.33 1.65
C HIS A 74 5.38 13.45 0.92
N VAL A 75 4.79 13.12 -0.24
CA VAL A 75 3.97 14.06 -1.01
C VAL A 75 2.63 14.22 -0.27
N ASN A 76 2.57 15.23 0.60
CA ASN A 76 1.50 15.43 1.59
C ASN A 76 0.21 16.05 1.01
N THR A 77 -0.11 15.80 -0.27
CA THR A 77 -1.16 16.57 -0.97
C THR A 77 -2.34 15.80 -1.54
N MET A 78 -2.46 14.46 -1.44
CA MET A 78 -3.71 13.78 -1.87
C MET A 78 -4.00 12.50 -1.07
N GLU A 79 -5.18 12.44 -0.43
CA GLU A 79 -5.71 11.37 0.46
C GLU A 79 -5.82 9.94 -0.15
N HIS A 80 -5.26 9.69 -1.35
CA HIS A 80 -5.48 8.47 -2.12
C HIS A 80 -4.32 7.47 -2.10
N PHE A 81 -3.11 7.90 -1.74
CA PHE A 81 -1.90 7.04 -1.71
C PHE A 81 -1.21 7.03 -0.34
N ASP A 82 -1.97 7.30 0.71
CA ASP A 82 -1.54 7.11 2.09
C ASP A 82 -1.63 5.64 2.53
N ALA A 83 -0.90 5.31 3.58
CA ALA A 83 -0.91 4.00 4.21
C ALA A 83 -2.33 3.59 4.65
N ARG A 84 -2.87 2.51 4.06
CA ARG A 84 -4.22 2.01 4.35
C ARG A 84 -4.28 0.48 4.37
N GLU A 85 -5.34 -0.07 4.92
CA GLU A 85 -5.61 -1.52 4.84
C GLU A 85 -5.59 -2.00 3.38
N ASN A 86 -4.98 -3.17 3.16
CA ASN A 86 -4.80 -3.78 1.85
C ASN A 86 -4.06 -2.87 0.87
N SER A 87 -2.94 -2.30 1.30
CA SER A 87 -2.07 -1.50 0.45
C SER A 87 -0.61 -1.93 0.57
N VAL A 88 0.14 -1.69 -0.50
CA VAL A 88 1.57 -2.01 -0.62
C VAL A 88 2.34 -0.72 -0.82
N GLY A 89 3.37 -0.54 0.00
CA GLY A 89 4.31 0.56 -0.14
C GLY A 89 5.29 0.28 -1.28
N VAL A 90 5.29 1.16 -2.29
CA VAL A 90 6.21 1.11 -3.42
C VAL A 90 7.06 2.37 -3.44
N LEU A 91 8.38 2.18 -3.49
CA LEU A 91 9.33 3.24 -3.72
C LEU A 91 9.60 3.39 -5.21
N PHE A 92 9.36 4.58 -5.73
CA PHE A 92 9.76 4.98 -7.08
C PHE A 92 10.89 5.99 -7.00
N ILE A 93 11.80 5.89 -7.96
CA ILE A 93 12.80 6.91 -8.23
C ILE A 93 12.52 7.46 -9.61
N ARG A 94 12.53 8.79 -9.73
CA ARG A 94 12.39 9.49 -11.02
C ARG A 94 13.41 10.63 -11.14
N PRO A 95 13.83 10.97 -12.36
CA PRO A 95 14.66 12.15 -12.58
C PRO A 95 13.78 13.39 -12.38
N ALA A 96 14.24 14.33 -11.56
CA ALA A 96 13.74 15.70 -11.57
C ALA A 96 14.85 16.62 -12.09
N ASP A 97 14.49 17.85 -12.46
CA ASP A 97 15.32 18.77 -13.26
C ASP A 97 16.75 18.98 -12.72
N GLU A 98 16.96 18.89 -11.41
CA GLU A 98 18.28 19.03 -10.77
C GLU A 98 18.61 17.97 -9.71
N GLU A 99 17.61 17.21 -9.24
CA GLU A 99 17.77 16.20 -8.18
C GLU A 99 17.01 14.92 -8.52
N THR A 100 17.47 13.78 -8.00
CA THR A 100 16.71 12.53 -8.03
C THR A 100 15.57 12.61 -7.01
N GLU A 101 14.33 12.47 -7.47
CA GLU A 101 13.16 12.44 -6.58
C GLU A 101 12.81 11.01 -6.18
N VAL A 102 12.62 10.78 -4.88
CA VAL A 102 12.19 9.51 -4.31
C VAL A 102 10.75 9.66 -3.81
N LEU A 103 9.84 8.88 -4.41
CA LEU A 103 8.42 8.85 -4.08
C LEU A 103 8.08 7.55 -3.36
N HIS A 104 7.47 7.63 -2.19
CA HIS A 104 6.91 6.47 -1.50
C HIS A 104 5.38 6.53 -1.57
N LEU A 105 4.78 5.63 -2.33
CA LEU A 105 3.33 5.61 -2.58
C LEU A 105 2.73 4.29 -2.09
N TRP A 106 1.54 4.36 -1.48
CA TRP A 106 0.78 3.18 -1.07
C TRP A 106 -0.24 2.80 -2.14
N LEU A 107 0.04 1.74 -2.88
CA LEU A 107 -0.84 1.24 -3.93
C LEU A 107 -1.88 0.27 -3.34
N PRO A 108 -3.18 0.43 -3.67
CA PRO A 108 -4.21 -0.48 -3.19
C PRO A 108 -4.06 -1.87 -3.85
N LEU A 109 -4.11 -2.92 -3.03
CA LEU A 109 -4.10 -4.30 -3.51
C LEU A 109 -5.38 -4.65 -4.28
N GLY A 110 -5.23 -5.43 -5.33
CA GLY A 110 -6.31 -5.92 -6.19
C GLY A 110 -7.04 -4.82 -6.96
N LYS A 111 -6.46 -3.61 -7.03
CA LYS A 111 -7.02 -2.47 -7.75
C LYS A 111 -5.99 -1.89 -8.69
N ARG A 112 -6.39 -1.73 -9.94
CA ARG A 112 -5.65 -0.97 -10.94
C ARG A 112 -5.88 0.53 -10.74
N VAL A 113 -4.79 1.29 -10.62
CA VAL A 113 -4.79 2.75 -10.52
C VAL A 113 -4.17 3.35 -11.78
N TYR A 114 -4.89 4.27 -12.41
CA TYR A 114 -4.49 4.87 -13.68
C TYR A 114 -3.74 6.17 -13.45
N THR A 115 -2.63 6.38 -14.18
CA THR A 115 -1.80 7.59 -14.06
C THR A 115 -2.56 8.85 -14.48
N ARG A 116 -3.43 8.75 -15.49
CA ARG A 116 -4.32 9.83 -15.94
C ARG A 116 -5.20 10.39 -14.81
N ASP A 117 -5.67 9.51 -13.92
CA ASP A 117 -6.62 9.87 -12.87
C ASP A 117 -5.89 10.22 -11.55
N SER A 118 -4.56 10.12 -11.51
CA SER A 118 -3.74 10.25 -10.31
C SER A 118 -2.36 10.82 -10.67
N PRO A 119 -2.23 12.16 -10.77
CA PRO A 119 -1.03 12.83 -11.29
C PRO A 119 0.23 12.66 -10.43
N VAL A 120 0.09 12.12 -9.22
CA VAL A 120 1.22 11.78 -8.34
C VAL A 120 1.93 10.50 -8.78
N LEU A 121 1.26 9.62 -9.51
CA LEU A 121 1.87 8.41 -10.03
C LEU A 121 2.86 8.77 -11.14
N PRO A 122 4.10 8.23 -11.12
CA PRO A 122 5.09 8.56 -12.13
C PRO A 122 4.68 8.03 -13.50
N LEU A 123 4.76 8.85 -14.55
CA LEU A 123 4.56 8.39 -15.93
C LEU A 123 5.79 7.65 -16.48
N HIS A 124 6.97 8.02 -15.99
CA HIS A 124 8.27 7.48 -16.40
C HIS A 124 9.14 7.18 -15.16
N PRO A 125 8.80 6.13 -14.39
CA PRO A 125 9.66 5.71 -13.28
C PRO A 125 10.99 5.17 -13.80
N GLU A 126 12.10 5.52 -13.17
CA GLU A 126 13.40 4.87 -13.42
C GLU A 126 13.52 3.56 -12.66
N THR A 127 12.97 3.51 -11.45
CA THR A 127 13.03 2.33 -10.61
C THR A 127 11.73 2.08 -9.87
N ALA A 128 11.53 0.83 -9.45
CA ALA A 128 10.51 0.48 -8.45
C ALA A 128 11.04 -0.54 -7.44
N ARG A 129 10.57 -0.45 -6.20
CA ARG A 129 10.85 -1.43 -5.14
C ARG A 129 9.67 -1.56 -4.19
N LEU A 130 9.26 -2.80 -3.92
CA LEU A 130 8.30 -3.11 -2.84
C LEU A 130 9.01 -2.98 -1.48
N THR A 131 8.37 -2.31 -0.54
CA THR A 131 8.94 -2.07 0.80
C THR A 131 8.14 -2.73 1.91
N THR A 132 6.82 -2.56 1.91
CA THR A 132 5.96 -2.95 3.01
C THR A 132 4.56 -3.30 2.52
N LEU A 133 3.83 -4.08 3.31
CA LEU A 133 2.45 -4.47 3.07
C LEU A 133 1.65 -4.20 4.35
N ILE A 134 0.56 -3.45 4.20
CA ILE A 134 -0.46 -3.28 5.23
C ILE A 134 -1.64 -4.16 4.83
N THR A 135 -1.92 -5.18 5.64
CA THR A 135 -3.09 -6.05 5.48
C THR A 135 -4.29 -5.43 6.22
N THR A 136 -5.43 -6.14 6.24
CA THR A 136 -6.61 -5.76 7.06
C THR A 136 -6.36 -5.82 8.57
N THR A 137 -5.26 -6.42 9.02
CA THR A 137 -4.92 -6.52 10.44
C THR A 137 -3.90 -5.43 10.80
N PRO A 138 -3.98 -4.82 12.00
CA PRO A 138 -3.11 -3.71 12.42
C PRO A 138 -1.62 -4.09 12.59
N SER A 139 -1.27 -5.36 12.38
CA SER A 139 0.12 -5.84 12.37
C SER A 139 0.72 -5.71 10.97
N LEU A 140 1.98 -5.28 10.89
CA LEU A 140 2.79 -5.36 9.67
C LEU A 140 2.74 -6.79 9.11
N ALA A 141 2.58 -6.91 7.79
CA ALA A 141 2.59 -8.21 7.14
C ALA A 141 3.96 -8.89 7.33
N SER A 142 3.94 -10.22 7.45
CA SER A 142 5.20 -10.97 7.51
C SER A 142 5.96 -10.86 6.18
N PRO A 143 7.30 -10.98 6.17
CA PRO A 143 8.09 -10.98 4.95
C PRO A 143 7.59 -11.98 3.89
N GLU A 144 7.11 -13.15 4.34
CA GLU A 144 6.57 -14.21 3.49
C GLU A 144 5.23 -13.82 2.83
N GLN A 145 4.46 -12.93 3.47
CA GLN A 145 3.25 -12.37 2.88
C GLN A 145 3.60 -11.35 1.80
N LEU A 146 4.57 -10.46 2.07
CA LEU A 146 5.03 -9.48 1.09
C LEU A 146 5.72 -10.14 -0.11
N ASP A 147 6.40 -11.29 0.09
CA ASP A 147 7.01 -12.09 -0.98
C ASP A 147 6.03 -12.69 -1.99
N ARG A 148 4.73 -12.73 -1.66
CA ARG A 148 3.69 -13.17 -2.57
C ARG A 148 3.13 -12.03 -3.43
N ILE A 149 3.45 -10.79 -3.07
CA ILE A 149 2.94 -9.64 -3.82
C ILE A 149 3.73 -9.49 -5.12
N GLU A 150 2.99 -9.34 -6.20
CA GLU A 150 3.47 -8.91 -7.50
C GLU A 150 2.78 -7.60 -7.88
N CYS A 151 3.55 -6.66 -8.43
CA CYS A 151 3.04 -5.41 -8.97
C CYS A 151 3.29 -5.37 -10.48
N ASP A 152 2.23 -5.04 -11.21
CA ASP A 152 2.20 -4.89 -12.65
C ASP A 152 2.24 -3.40 -13.03
N VAL A 153 3.10 -3.07 -13.99
CA VAL A 153 3.19 -1.78 -14.67
C VAL A 153 2.68 -1.96 -16.09
N TRP A 154 1.60 -1.27 -16.44
CA TRP A 154 0.97 -1.34 -17.76
C TRP A 154 1.36 -0.12 -18.58
N LEU A 155 1.74 -0.34 -19.84
CA LEU A 155 2.15 0.71 -20.76
C LEU A 155 0.98 1.16 -21.63
N SER A 156 0.88 2.46 -21.89
CA SER A 156 -0.08 2.99 -22.84
C SER A 156 0.16 2.39 -24.22
N THR A 157 -0.91 1.95 -24.89
CA THR A 157 -0.82 1.48 -26.27
C THR A 157 -0.57 2.66 -27.20
N SER A 158 0.65 2.83 -27.68
CA SER A 158 0.90 3.62 -28.89
C SER A 158 0.54 2.77 -30.13
N ASN A 159 0.23 3.42 -31.25
CA ASN A 159 -0.08 2.76 -32.52
C ASN A 159 1.11 1.98 -33.11
N GLU A 160 2.30 2.15 -32.52
CA GLU A 160 3.51 1.41 -32.84
C GLU A 160 3.63 0.26 -31.83
N THR A 161 3.35 -0.95 -32.29
CA THR A 161 3.19 -2.18 -31.50
C THR A 161 4.16 -2.30 -30.32
N PRO A 162 3.70 -2.16 -29.06
CA PRO A 162 4.50 -2.57 -27.92
C PRO A 162 4.44 -4.10 -27.81
N VAL A 163 5.57 -4.76 -28.08
CA VAL A 163 5.73 -6.23 -27.96
C VAL A 163 5.49 -6.69 -26.52
N GLN A 164 5.76 -5.81 -25.54
CA GLN A 164 5.49 -6.04 -24.12
C GLN A 164 4.60 -4.91 -23.58
N ARG A 165 3.35 -5.23 -23.23
CA ARG A 165 2.36 -4.28 -22.68
C ARG A 165 2.40 -4.16 -21.16
N LYS A 166 3.16 -5.04 -20.51
CA LYS A 166 3.16 -5.22 -19.07
C LYS A 166 4.53 -5.65 -18.58
N VAL A 167 4.99 -5.02 -17.51
CA VAL A 167 6.17 -5.43 -16.75
C VAL A 167 5.72 -5.76 -15.33
N SER A 168 6.18 -6.89 -14.80
CA SER A 168 5.81 -7.37 -13.47
C SER A 168 7.04 -7.45 -12.58
N PHE A 169 6.90 -7.05 -11.31
CA PHE A 169 7.96 -7.12 -10.33
C PHE A 169 7.44 -7.45 -8.93
N SER A 170 8.29 -8.08 -8.13
CA SER A 170 7.98 -8.52 -6.77
C SER A 170 9.03 -8.00 -5.78
N ARG A 171 8.84 -8.29 -4.48
CA ARG A 171 9.87 -7.98 -3.46
C ARG A 171 11.20 -8.68 -3.76
N ARG A 172 11.16 -9.88 -4.34
CA ARG A 172 12.36 -10.69 -4.62
C ARG A 172 13.21 -10.13 -5.75
N ASP A 173 12.63 -9.27 -6.58
CA ASP A 173 13.37 -8.53 -7.61
C ASP A 173 14.14 -7.32 -7.03
N GLU A 174 14.04 -7.10 -5.71
CA GLU A 174 14.70 -6.02 -4.97
C GLU A 174 14.39 -4.63 -5.55
N LEU A 175 15.41 -3.93 -6.05
CA LEU A 175 15.26 -2.67 -6.75
C LEU A 175 15.26 -2.94 -8.25
N VAL A 176 14.07 -2.88 -8.85
CA VAL A 176 13.92 -2.98 -10.30
C VAL A 176 14.31 -1.67 -10.94
N ARG A 177 15.18 -1.74 -11.95
CA ARG A 177 15.46 -0.63 -12.87
C ARG A 177 14.65 -0.87 -14.12
N PHE A 178 13.78 0.07 -14.47
CA PHE A 178 13.09 0.03 -15.74
C PHE A 178 14.10 0.42 -16.81
N ALA A 179 14.62 -0.59 -17.50
CA ALA A 179 15.78 -0.46 -18.36
C ALA A 179 15.51 0.45 -19.55
N GLN A 180 16.60 0.97 -20.13
CA GLN A 180 16.59 1.59 -21.46
C GLN A 180 16.72 0.54 -22.58
N ASP A 181 17.30 -0.62 -22.28
CA ASP A 181 17.65 -1.65 -23.26
C ASP A 181 16.52 -2.64 -23.53
N GLN A 182 16.30 -2.94 -24.81
CA GLN A 182 15.21 -3.80 -25.28
C GLN A 182 15.30 -5.26 -24.81
N ASP A 183 16.48 -5.73 -24.42
CA ASP A 183 16.70 -7.11 -23.97
C ASP A 183 16.47 -7.31 -22.46
N ASP A 184 16.19 -6.25 -21.70
CA ASP A 184 15.91 -6.36 -20.26
C ASP A 184 14.45 -6.79 -20.02
N LYS A 185 14.24 -7.71 -19.06
CA LYS A 185 12.90 -8.17 -18.67
C LYS A 185 12.00 -7.05 -18.12
N PHE A 186 12.60 -5.96 -17.63
CA PHE A 186 11.91 -4.80 -17.09
C PHE A 186 11.89 -3.60 -18.04
N TRP A 187 12.18 -3.81 -19.32
CA TRP A 187 12.13 -2.75 -20.32
C TRP A 187 10.72 -2.20 -20.51
N LEU A 188 10.57 -0.88 -20.37
CA LEU A 188 9.30 -0.18 -20.58
C LEU A 188 9.11 0.36 -22.00
N GLY A 189 10.03 0.06 -22.93
CA GLY A 189 9.85 0.47 -24.33
C GLY A 189 9.92 1.97 -24.59
N GLY A 190 10.38 2.77 -23.62
CA GLY A 190 10.30 4.23 -23.66
C GLY A 190 8.87 4.80 -23.63
N GLY A 191 7.86 3.95 -23.41
CA GLY A 191 6.46 4.35 -23.35
C GLY A 191 6.08 5.00 -22.02
N GLU A 192 4.97 5.73 -22.03
CA GLU A 192 4.33 6.21 -20.80
C GLU A 192 3.61 5.06 -20.08
N VAL A 193 3.73 5.04 -18.75
CA VAL A 193 2.94 4.14 -17.91
C VAL A 193 1.48 4.59 -17.89
N GLU A 194 0.58 3.68 -18.26
CA GLU A 194 -0.87 3.85 -18.20
C GLU A 194 -1.40 3.62 -16.79
N SER A 195 -0.96 2.54 -16.13
CA SER A 195 -1.49 2.15 -14.83
C SER A 195 -0.58 1.23 -14.04
N TYR A 196 -0.84 1.18 -12.73
CA TYR A 196 -0.19 0.31 -11.76
C TYR A 196 -1.23 -0.59 -11.09
N GLU A 197 -0.87 -1.83 -10.79
CA GLU A 197 -1.74 -2.78 -10.09
C GLU A 197 -0.89 -3.74 -9.25
N CYS A 198 -1.19 -3.89 -7.97
CA CYS A 198 -0.52 -4.87 -7.12
C CYS A 198 -1.50 -5.95 -6.67
N HIS A 199 -1.08 -7.21 -6.68
CA HIS A 199 -1.89 -8.39 -6.34
C HIS A 199 -1.06 -9.44 -5.60
N SER A 200 -1.71 -10.46 -5.03
CA SER A 200 -1.12 -11.48 -4.14
C SER A 200 -1.40 -12.90 -4.59
#